data_AF-A0A816DAA5-F1
#
_entry.id   AF-A0A816DAA5-F1
#
_cell.length_a   1.000
_cell.length_b   1.000
_cell.length_c   1.000
_cell.angle_alpha   90.00
_cell.angle_beta   90.00
_cell.angle_gamma   90.00
#
_symmetry.space_group_name_H-M   'P 1'
#
loop_
_entity.id
_entity.type
_entity.pdbx_description
1 polymer ?
#
loop_
_entity_poly.entity_id
_entity_poly.type
_entity_poly.pdbx_seq_one_letter_code
_entity_poly.pdbx_strand_id
1 'polypeptide(L)'
;MALLRSFPFIGAIIAIIAIVLSIIGITTSYWFSTDLNTHAGLWKSCVAGICIQTDAGRAAILAIAALIAIVLAAILAIFSGLSRNKSDANNSLARLCGILSVILLFSSGILIALSLYTYIGAKYTTGYSFTLMAIAQFLSFLAAMLIAHWMGHSFTVIV
;
A
#
# COMPACT_ATOMS: atom_id res chain seq x y z
N MET A 1 8.98 23.36 -17.62
CA MET A 1 7.64 22.77 -17.85
C MET A 1 7.63 21.23 -17.96
N ALA A 2 8.75 20.53 -18.18
CA ALA A 2 8.78 19.06 -18.25
C ALA A 2 8.67 18.35 -16.88
N LEU A 3 9.14 18.98 -15.79
CA LEU A 3 9.13 18.43 -14.43
C LEU A 3 7.73 18.16 -13.87
N LEU A 4 6.70 18.89 -14.33
CA LEU A 4 5.32 18.75 -13.85
C LEU A 4 4.58 17.56 -14.50
N ARG A 5 5.10 17.00 -15.61
CA ARG A 5 4.46 15.88 -16.34
C ARG A 5 4.88 14.51 -15.79
N SER A 6 5.95 14.44 -15.00
CA SER A 6 6.54 13.20 -14.46
C SER A 6 6.02 12.80 -13.08
N PHE A 7 5.41 13.72 -12.30
CA PHE A 7 4.85 13.42 -10.98
C PHE A 7 3.82 12.27 -10.91
N PRO A 8 2.88 12.08 -11.85
CA PRO A 8 1.95 10.95 -11.79
C PRO A 8 2.65 9.61 -12.06
N PHE A 9 3.71 9.61 -12.87
CA PHE A 9 4.54 8.42 -13.10
C PHE A 9 5.38 8.09 -11.87
N ILE A 10 5.97 9.09 -11.22
CA ILE A 10 6.74 8.90 -9.97
C ILE A 10 5.83 8.36 -8.87
N GLY A 11 4.62 8.92 -8.70
CA GLY A 11 3.64 8.42 -7.75
C GLY A 11 3.21 6.97 -8.03
N ALA A 12 2.99 6.62 -9.31
CA ALA A 12 2.68 5.25 -9.71
C ALA A 12 3.84 4.28 -9.44
N ILE A 13 5.08 4.67 -9.70
CA ILE A 13 6.27 3.84 -9.41
C ILE A 13 6.39 3.59 -7.90
N ILE A 14 6.21 4.62 -7.07
CA ILE A 14 6.24 4.47 -5.62
C ILE A 14 5.10 3.56 -5.14
N ALA A 15 3.91 3.67 -5.73
CA ALA A 15 2.80 2.76 -5.44
C ALA A 15 3.13 1.31 -5.82
N ILE A 16 3.79 1.07 -6.95
CA ILE A 16 4.23 -0.28 -7.35
C ILE A 16 5.26 -0.84 -6.36
N ILE A 17 6.23 -0.03 -5.94
CA ILE A 17 7.20 -0.45 -4.92
C ILE A 17 6.48 -0.80 -3.61
N ALA A 18 5.50 0.01 -3.19
CA ALA A 18 4.67 -0.29 -2.03
C ALA A 18 3.91 -1.63 -2.18
N ILE A 19 3.34 -1.92 -3.36
CA ILE A 19 2.68 -3.21 -3.64
C ILE A 19 3.67 -4.37 -3.43
N VAL A 20 4.85 -4.29 -4.04
CA VAL A 20 5.86 -5.35 -3.96
C VAL A 20 6.27 -5.59 -2.51
N LEU A 21 6.55 -4.52 -1.77
CA LEU A 21 6.90 -4.60 -0.35
C LEU A 21 5.76 -5.17 0.50
N SER A 22 4.51 -4.79 0.23
CA SER A 22 3.34 -5.36 0.93
C SER A 22 3.16 -6.85 0.63
N ILE A 23 3.37 -7.30 -0.61
CA ILE A 23 3.30 -8.73 -0.96
C ILE A 23 4.40 -9.51 -0.23
N ILE A 24 5.64 -9.01 -0.26
CA ILE A 24 6.76 -9.64 0.46
C ILE A 24 6.47 -9.67 1.96
N GLY A 25 5.97 -8.57 2.53
CA GLY A 25 5.57 -8.49 3.93
C GLY A 25 4.53 -9.56 4.28
N ILE A 26 3.45 -9.69 3.51
CA ILE A 26 2.34 -10.61 3.81
C ILE A 26 2.70 -12.07 3.59
N THR A 27 3.53 -12.39 2.58
CA THR A 27 3.91 -13.76 2.25
C THR A 27 4.97 -14.33 3.18
N THR A 28 5.75 -13.48 3.84
CA THR A 28 6.85 -13.91 4.69
C THR A 28 6.41 -14.25 6.13
N SER A 29 7.12 -15.19 6.74
CA SER A 29 6.84 -15.73 8.07
C SER A 29 7.50 -14.94 9.21
N TYR A 30 8.03 -13.75 8.94
CA TYR A 30 8.89 -12.99 9.86
C TYR A 30 8.21 -11.71 10.35
N TRP A 31 6.91 -11.77 10.63
CA TRP A 31 6.21 -10.64 11.23
C TRP A 31 6.58 -10.47 12.69
N PHE A 32 6.79 -11.59 13.38
CA PHE A 32 7.13 -11.64 14.78
C PHE A 32 8.19 -12.71 15.01
N SER A 33 9.11 -12.40 15.91
CA SER A 33 10.06 -13.38 16.44
C SER A 33 9.81 -13.54 17.94
N THR A 34 10.05 -14.72 18.48
CA THR A 34 10.27 -14.90 19.93
C THR A 34 11.65 -15.52 20.17
N ASP A 35 12.12 -15.42 21.41
CA ASP A 35 13.49 -15.76 21.82
C ASP A 35 13.91 -17.23 21.56
N LEU A 36 12.97 -18.13 21.26
CA LEU A 36 13.25 -19.55 20.98
C LEU A 36 13.20 -19.92 19.49
N ASN A 37 13.92 -19.20 18.62
CA ASN A 37 13.98 -19.49 17.16
C ASN A 37 12.61 -19.67 16.50
N THR A 38 11.60 -18.98 17.04
CA THR A 38 10.22 -19.08 16.58
C THR A 38 9.89 -17.82 15.83
N HIS A 39 9.48 -17.97 14.57
CA HIS A 39 9.07 -16.86 13.71
C HIS A 39 7.66 -17.12 13.19
N ALA A 40 6.79 -16.15 13.41
CA ALA A 40 5.39 -16.19 13.00
C ALA A 40 5.12 -15.10 11.97
N GLY A 41 4.41 -15.50 10.91
CA GLY A 41 3.81 -14.58 9.96
C GLY A 41 2.31 -14.73 9.92
N LEU A 42 1.73 -14.14 8.87
CA LEU A 42 0.28 -14.09 8.70
C LEU A 42 -0.34 -15.45 8.34
N TRP A 43 0.44 -16.33 7.71
CA TRP A 43 -0.08 -17.61 7.18
C TRP A 43 0.52 -18.83 7.87
N LYS A 44 1.74 -18.69 8.40
CA LYS A 44 2.52 -19.79 8.96
C LYS A 44 3.30 -19.33 10.18
N SER A 45 3.40 -20.21 11.15
CA SER A 45 4.27 -20.06 12.31
C SER A 45 5.28 -21.20 12.27
N CYS A 46 6.55 -20.86 12.36
CA CYS A 46 7.65 -21.79 12.33
C CYS A 46 8.35 -21.78 13.69
N VAL A 47 8.37 -22.93 14.35
CA VAL A 47 9.02 -23.14 15.66
C VAL A 47 10.18 -24.09 15.44
N ALA A 48 11.41 -23.64 15.70
CA ALA A 48 12.61 -24.48 15.59
C ALA A 48 12.76 -25.22 14.24
N GLY A 49 12.32 -24.59 13.14
CA GLY A 49 12.39 -25.14 11.78
C GLY A 49 11.16 -25.93 11.32
N ILE A 50 10.18 -26.18 12.20
CA ILE A 50 8.91 -26.84 11.85
C ILE A 50 7.84 -25.77 11.64
N CYS A 51 7.28 -25.71 10.43
CA CYS A 51 6.27 -24.72 10.06
C CYS A 51 4.86 -25.33 10.06
N ILE A 52 3.96 -24.71 10.83
CA ILE A 52 2.53 -25.02 10.87
C ILE A 52 1.71 -23.85 10.34
N GLN A 53 0.59 -24.14 9.69
CA GLN A 53 -0.33 -23.12 9.21
C GLN A 53 -1.05 -22.47 10.42
N THR A 54 -1.13 -21.14 10.43
CA THR A 54 -1.82 -20.41 11.50
C THR A 54 -3.09 -19.78 10.97
N ASP A 55 -4.13 -19.82 11.79
CA ASP A 55 -5.38 -19.11 11.51
C ASP A 55 -5.26 -17.67 12.00
N ALA A 56 -4.50 -16.83 11.28
CA ALA A 56 -4.46 -15.39 11.56
C ALA A 56 -5.74 -14.64 11.15
N GLY A 57 -6.86 -15.36 10.98
CA GLY A 57 -8.01 -15.04 10.13
C GLY A 57 -8.33 -13.54 9.96
N ARG A 58 -8.53 -12.80 11.06
CA ARG A 58 -8.87 -11.37 10.99
C ARG A 58 -7.75 -10.49 10.44
N ALA A 59 -6.51 -10.69 10.88
CA ALA A 59 -5.36 -9.93 10.39
C ALA A 59 -5.00 -10.31 8.95
N ALA A 60 -5.13 -11.59 8.58
CA ALA A 60 -4.96 -12.06 7.22
C ALA A 60 -5.95 -11.40 6.24
N ILE A 61 -7.24 -11.39 6.59
CA ILE A 61 -8.28 -10.76 5.77
C ILE A 61 -8.01 -9.26 5.59
N LEU A 62 -7.65 -8.55 6.67
CA LEU A 62 -7.35 -7.11 6.62
C LEU A 62 -6.14 -6.80 5.72
N ALA A 63 -5.08 -7.61 5.81
CA ALA A 63 -3.88 -7.39 5.00
C ALA A 63 -4.13 -7.68 3.50
N ILE A 64 -4.93 -8.70 3.19
CA ILE A 64 -5.34 -8.99 1.80
C ILE A 64 -6.23 -7.87 1.25
N ALA A 65 -7.21 -7.41 2.04
CA ALA A 65 -8.07 -6.29 1.65
C ALA A 65 -7.24 -5.02 1.37
N ALA A 66 -6.22 -4.76 2.18
CA ALA A 66 -5.29 -3.66 1.94
C ALA A 66 -4.51 -3.82 0.64
N LEU A 67 -3.95 -5.00 0.36
CA LEU A 67 -3.26 -5.28 -0.90
C LEU A 67 -4.15 -5.00 -2.11
N ILE A 68 -5.38 -5.51 -2.08
CA ILE A 68 -6.35 -5.31 -3.17
C ILE A 68 -6.61 -3.80 -3.37
N ALA A 69 -6.77 -3.05 -2.28
CA ALA A 69 -6.95 -1.61 -2.34
C ALA A 69 -5.75 -0.87 -2.96
N ILE A 70 -4.51 -1.23 -2.61
CA ILE A 70 -3.29 -0.63 -3.19
C ILE A 70 -3.21 -0.93 -4.69
N VAL A 71 -3.48 -2.18 -5.09
CA VAL A 71 -3.46 -2.59 -6.50
C VAL A 71 -4.50 -1.82 -7.31
N LEU A 72 -5.75 -1.76 -6.83
CA LEU A 72 -6.81 -0.99 -7.46
C LEU A 72 -6.42 0.49 -7.57
N ALA A 73 -5.84 1.06 -6.51
CA ALA A 73 -5.41 2.44 -6.52
C ALA A 73 -4.31 2.71 -7.55
N ALA A 74 -3.33 1.82 -7.68
CA ALA A 74 -2.27 1.94 -8.67
C ALA A 74 -2.82 1.90 -10.11
N ILE A 75 -3.77 1.00 -10.39
CA ILE A 75 -4.45 0.92 -11.70
C ILE A 75 -5.18 2.23 -12.01
N LEU A 76 -5.96 2.74 -11.05
CA LEU A 76 -6.69 4.00 -11.21
C LEU A 76 -5.76 5.22 -11.35
N ALA A 77 -4.63 5.24 -10.64
CA ALA A 77 -3.61 6.27 -10.76
C ALA A 77 -2.98 6.27 -12.16
N ILE A 78 -2.60 5.11 -12.68
CA ILE A 78 -2.05 4.97 -14.04
C ILE A 78 -3.08 5.41 -15.09
N PHE A 79 -4.34 4.98 -14.94
CA PHE A 79 -5.42 5.36 -15.84
C PHE A 79 -5.66 6.88 -15.84
N SER A 80 -5.65 7.51 -14.66
CA SER A 80 -5.79 8.97 -14.54
C SER A 80 -4.62 9.74 -15.18
N GLY A 81 -3.40 9.20 -15.10
CA GLY A 81 -2.20 9.80 -15.71
C GLY A 81 -2.14 9.64 -17.23
N LEU A 82 -2.52 8.47 -17.75
CA LEU A 82 -2.60 8.21 -19.19
C LEU A 82 -3.75 8.98 -19.87
N SER A 83 -4.91 9.06 -19.22
CA SER A 83 -6.11 9.69 -19.79
C SER A 83 -5.94 11.20 -19.99
N ARG A 84 -5.23 11.91 -19.11
CA ARG A 84 -4.90 13.34 -19.27
C ARG A 84 -3.88 13.64 -20.36
N ASN A 85 -3.13 12.64 -20.83
CA ASN A 85 -2.17 12.80 -21.91
C ASN A 85 -2.86 12.91 -23.28
N LYS A 86 -4.10 12.43 -23.39
CA LYS A 86 -5.04 12.78 -24.45
C LYS A 86 -5.78 14.05 -24.02
N SER A 87 -5.71 15.07 -24.86
CA SER A 87 -6.16 16.45 -24.64
C SER A 87 -7.68 16.61 -24.48
N ASP A 88 -8.29 15.94 -23.50
CA ASP A 88 -9.66 16.20 -23.07
C ASP A 88 -9.64 16.68 -21.62
N ALA A 89 -9.41 18.00 -21.47
CA ALA A 89 -9.36 18.71 -20.20
C ALA A 89 -10.66 18.59 -19.36
N ASN A 90 -11.74 18.04 -19.95
CA ASN A 90 -13.05 17.87 -19.33
C ASN A 90 -13.39 16.41 -18.97
N ASN A 91 -12.45 15.47 -19.03
CA ASN A 91 -12.68 14.10 -18.58
C ASN A 91 -12.83 14.03 -17.05
N SER A 92 -14.05 14.33 -16.59
CA SER A 92 -14.53 14.14 -15.21
C SER A 92 -14.17 12.75 -14.68
N LEU A 93 -14.17 11.75 -15.56
CA LEU A 93 -13.80 10.36 -15.26
C LEU A 93 -12.33 10.21 -14.82
N ALA A 94 -11.37 10.84 -15.53
CA ALA A 94 -9.95 10.77 -15.16
C ALA A 94 -9.69 11.43 -13.80
N ARG A 95 -10.42 12.50 -13.50
CA ARG A 95 -10.37 13.21 -12.23
C ARG A 95 -11.00 12.40 -11.09
N LEU A 96 -12.13 11.73 -11.34
CA LEU A 96 -12.74 10.78 -10.39
C LEU A 96 -11.78 9.62 -10.08
N CYS A 97 -11.13 9.03 -11.09
CA CYS A 97 -10.15 7.96 -10.89
C CYS A 97 -8.96 8.40 -10.02
N GLY A 98 -8.47 9.63 -10.20
CA GLY A 98 -7.40 10.19 -9.36
C GLY A 98 -7.82 10.39 -7.90
N ILE A 99 -9.05 10.87 -7.65
CA ILE A 99 -9.56 11.02 -6.28
C ILE A 99 -9.79 9.65 -5.63
N LEU A 100 -10.37 8.71 -6.37
CA LEU A 100 -10.56 7.32 -5.91
C LEU A 100 -9.24 6.63 -5.58
N SER A 101 -8.18 6.84 -6.37
CA SER A 101 -6.87 6.24 -6.07
C SER A 101 -6.29 6.78 -4.76
N VAL A 102 -6.43 8.08 -4.48
CA VAL A 102 -5.99 8.68 -3.21
C VAL A 102 -6.77 8.11 -2.02
N ILE A 103 -8.10 8.00 -2.14
CA ILE A 103 -8.95 7.43 -1.08
C ILE A 103 -8.57 5.96 -0.82
N LEU A 104 -8.36 5.18 -1.88
CA LEU A 104 -7.98 3.76 -1.77
C LEU A 104 -6.58 3.57 -1.17
N LEU A 105 -5.61 4.42 -1.51
CA LEU A 105 -4.29 4.38 -0.86
C LEU A 105 -4.41 4.72 0.62
N PHE A 106 -5.21 5.72 0.98
CA PHE A 106 -5.41 6.11 2.37
C PHE A 106 -6.11 5.02 3.18
N SER A 107 -7.17 4.41 2.64
CA SER A 107 -7.89 3.32 3.28
C SER A 107 -7.03 2.06 3.40
N SER A 108 -6.18 1.77 2.40
CA SER A 108 -5.24 0.65 2.46
C SER A 108 -4.24 0.79 3.61
N GLY A 109 -3.74 1.99 3.87
CA GLY A 109 -2.88 2.25 5.02
C GLY A 109 -3.61 1.99 6.34
N ILE A 110 -4.85 2.48 6.48
CA ILE A 110 -5.65 2.22 7.69
C ILE A 110 -5.87 0.71 7.89
N LEU A 111 -6.17 -0.03 6.83
CA LEU A 111 -6.35 -1.49 6.88
C LEU A 111 -5.08 -2.22 7.30
N ILE A 112 -3.91 -1.80 6.82
CA ILE A 112 -2.62 -2.35 7.26
C ILE A 112 -2.40 -2.04 8.75
N ALA A 113 -2.61 -0.79 9.18
CA ALA A 113 -2.48 -0.42 10.60
C ALA A 113 -3.42 -1.24 11.51
N LEU A 114 -4.65 -1.48 11.07
CA LEU A 114 -5.61 -2.35 11.77
C LEU A 114 -5.17 -3.83 11.76
N SER A 115 -4.60 -4.33 10.66
CA SER A 115 -4.05 -5.68 10.59
C SER A 115 -2.91 -5.87 11.58
N LEU A 116 -2.07 -4.84 11.77
CA LEU A 116 -0.98 -4.84 12.73
C LEU A 116 -1.54 -4.78 14.16
N TYR A 117 -2.48 -3.87 14.43
CA TYR A 117 -3.09 -3.74 15.75
C TYR A 117 -3.80 -5.02 16.20
N THR A 118 -4.56 -5.66 15.31
CA THR A 118 -5.27 -6.92 15.63
C THR A 118 -4.32 -8.08 15.87
N TYR A 119 -3.08 -8.01 15.38
CA TYR A 119 -2.08 -9.06 15.56
C TYR A 119 -1.11 -8.78 16.72
N ILE A 120 -0.93 -7.52 17.16
CA ILE A 120 -0.12 -7.16 18.34
C ILE A 120 -0.84 -7.64 19.62
N GLY A 121 -0.80 -8.94 19.87
CA GLY A 121 -1.09 -9.53 21.17
C GLY A 121 0.16 -9.48 22.04
N ALA A 122 0.42 -8.31 22.66
CA ALA A 122 1.24 -8.01 23.84
C ALA A 122 2.57 -8.76 24.20
N LYS A 123 3.07 -9.75 23.43
CA LYS A 123 4.16 -10.65 23.86
C LYS A 123 5.22 -10.96 22.80
N TYR A 124 5.25 -10.25 21.67
CA TYR A 124 6.12 -10.58 20.55
C TYR A 124 7.02 -9.41 20.16
N THR A 125 8.30 -9.68 19.85
CA THR A 125 9.19 -8.68 19.22
C THR A 125 8.86 -8.58 17.74
N THR A 126 8.80 -7.35 17.23
CA THR A 126 8.46 -7.07 15.83
C THR A 126 9.58 -7.58 14.91
N GLY A 127 9.21 -8.33 13.88
CA GLY A 127 10.14 -8.89 12.89
C GLY A 127 10.32 -8.00 11.65
N TYR A 128 11.22 -8.39 10.74
CA TYR A 128 11.54 -7.61 9.54
C TYR A 128 10.35 -7.41 8.61
N SER A 129 9.46 -8.41 8.47
CA SER A 129 8.26 -8.30 7.63
C SER A 129 7.30 -7.23 8.13
N PHE A 130 7.25 -7.03 9.45
CA PHE A 130 6.47 -5.97 10.08
C PHE A 130 7.00 -4.59 9.67
N THR A 131 8.33 -4.39 9.73
CA THR A 131 8.96 -3.13 9.31
C THR A 131 8.79 -2.87 7.82
N LEU A 132 8.84 -3.92 6.97
CA LEU A 132 8.60 -3.81 5.54
C LEU A 132 7.19 -3.33 5.23
N MET A 133 6.18 -3.82 5.96
CA MET A 133 4.81 -3.35 5.80
C MET A 133 4.61 -1.90 6.26
N ALA A 134 5.27 -1.50 7.35
CA ALA A 134 5.24 -0.11 7.79
C ALA A 134 5.88 0.83 6.75
N ILE A 135 7.00 0.42 6.14
CA ILE A 135 7.65 1.16 5.04
C ILE A 135 6.74 1.20 3.81
N ALA A 136 6.14 0.07 3.42
CA ALA A 136 5.19 0.01 2.30
C ALA A 136 4.00 0.96 2.51
N GLN A 137 3.51 1.07 3.74
CA GLN A 137 2.46 2.00 4.10
C GLN A 137 2.92 3.47 4.01
N PHE A 138 4.11 3.79 4.50
CA PHE A 138 4.67 5.14 4.34
C PHE A 138 4.80 5.52 2.87
N LEU A 139 5.29 4.60 2.03
CA LEU A 139 5.38 4.80 0.58
C LEU A 139 4.00 4.96 -0.08
N SER A 140 2.99 4.23 0.39
CA SER A 140 1.61 4.37 -0.10
C SER A 140 1.04 5.76 0.20
N PHE A 141 1.28 6.30 1.40
CA PHE A 141 0.90 7.67 1.74
C PHE A 141 1.68 8.70 0.93
N LEU A 142 2.99 8.50 0.73
CA LEU A 142 3.82 9.37 -0.09
C LEU A 142 3.32 9.39 -1.55
N ALA A 143 2.99 8.22 -2.11
CA ALA A 143 2.40 8.11 -3.44
C ALA A 143 1.06 8.87 -3.51
N ALA A 144 0.19 8.70 -2.51
CA ALA A 144 -1.09 9.41 -2.44
C ALA A 144 -0.90 10.93 -2.38
N MET A 145 0.04 11.43 -1.57
CA MET A 145 0.36 12.86 -1.47
C MET A 145 0.92 13.41 -2.78
N LEU A 146 1.80 12.68 -3.47
CA LEU A 146 2.36 13.10 -4.76
C LEU A 146 1.30 13.15 -5.86
N ILE A 147 0.40 12.16 -5.91
CA ILE A 147 -0.73 12.12 -6.84
C ILE A 147 -1.72 13.25 -6.53
N ALA A 148 -2.04 13.49 -5.24
CA ALA A 148 -2.91 14.56 -4.79
C ALA A 148 -2.34 15.95 -5.10
N HIS A 149 -1.04 16.17 -4.85
CA HIS A 149 -0.35 17.43 -5.15
C HIS A 149 -0.34 17.71 -6.66
N TRP A 150 -0.10 16.68 -7.48
CA TRP A 150 -0.17 16.82 -8.93
C TRP A 150 -1.58 17.18 -9.42
N MET A 151 -2.62 16.59 -8.83
CA MET A 151 -3.99 17.02 -9.07
C MET A 151 -4.21 18.47 -8.64
N GLY A 152 -3.70 18.87 -7.47
CA GLY A 152 -3.74 20.22 -6.89
C GLY A 152 -3.19 21.31 -7.82
N HIS A 153 -2.02 21.09 -8.41
CA HIS A 153 -1.42 22.05 -9.36
C HIS A 153 -2.18 22.15 -10.70
N SER A 154 -3.02 21.18 -11.04
CA SER A 154 -3.88 21.29 -12.22
C SER A 154 -5.09 22.21 -11.99
N PHE A 155 -5.38 22.59 -10.73
CA PHE A 155 -6.47 23.52 -10.39
C PHE A 155 -6.09 24.98 -10.54
N THR A 156 -4.82 25.33 -10.32
CA THR A 156 -4.35 26.72 -10.37
C THR A 156 -4.06 27.24 -11.77
N VAL A 157 -4.15 26.40 -12.82
CA VAL A 157 -3.98 26.80 -14.22
C VAL A 157 -5.32 27.10 -14.91
N ILE A 158 -6.44 27.00 -14.17
CA ILE A 158 -7.79 27.36 -14.65
C ILE A 158 -8.36 28.46 -13.74
N VAL A 159 -7.65 29.58 -13.62
CA VAL A 159 -8.19 30.89 -13.23
C VAL A 159 -7.49 31.94 -14.08
#